data_AF-A0A7G3GE61-F1
#
_entry.id   AF-A0A7G3GE61-F1
#
_cell.length_a   1.000
_cell.length_b   1.000
_cell.length_c   1.000
_cell.angle_alpha   90.00
_cell.angle_beta   90.00
_cell.angle_gamma   90.00
#
_symmetry.space_group_name_H-M   'P 1'
#
loop_
_entity.id
_entity.type
_entity.pdbx_description
1 polymer ?
#
loop_
_entity_poly.entity_id
_entity_poly.type
_entity_poly.pdbx_seq_one_letter_code
_entity_poly.pdbx_strand_id
1 'polypeptide(L)'
;MRRDEKLIKLSREHYASLKLANSLASAPVHTISESLSQQVKTARIELSAHFKEEEETLIPQLLSYGEFALTNRLKIEHQQLLSLSGDETNSNALKQFGLLLKAHVRFEERELFTVLQAHWEAQP
;
A
#
# COMPACT_ATOMS: atom_id res chain seq x y z
N MET A 1 10.00 4.19 21.26
CA MET A 1 8.64 3.83 20.82
C MET A 1 8.70 2.43 20.21
N ARG A 2 8.01 1.44 20.80
CA ARG A 2 7.91 0.09 20.21
C ARG A 2 6.61 0.09 19.42
N ARG A 3 6.71 -0.15 18.11
CA ARG A 3 5.54 -0.25 17.23
C ARG A 3 4.65 -1.41 17.70
N ASP A 4 3.34 -1.17 17.72
CA ASP A 4 2.33 -2.18 18.06
C ASP A 4 2.43 -3.41 17.15
N GLU A 5 2.11 -4.59 17.68
CA GLU A 5 2.22 -5.86 16.96
C GLU A 5 1.32 -5.90 15.71
N LYS A 6 0.16 -5.21 15.72
CA LYS A 6 -0.73 -5.11 14.56
C LYS A 6 -0.04 -4.39 13.40
N LEU A 7 0.60 -3.26 13.69
CA LEU A 7 1.32 -2.49 12.66
C LEU A 7 2.58 -3.25 12.18
N ILE A 8 3.25 -3.98 13.07
CA ILE A 8 4.37 -4.85 12.68
C ILE A 8 3.90 -5.94 11.71
N LYS A 9 2.73 -6.54 11.93
CA LYS A 9 2.16 -7.55 11.02
C LYS A 9 1.95 -6.95 9.62
N LEU A 10 1.27 -5.81 9.52
CA LEU A 10 1.01 -5.12 8.24
C LEU A 10 2.33 -4.73 7.54
N SER A 11 3.28 -4.15 8.29
CA SER A 11 4.61 -3.79 7.78
C SER A 11 5.40 -4.96 7.16
N ARG A 12 5.18 -6.21 7.62
CA ARG A 12 5.88 -7.38 7.05
C ARG A 12 5.41 -7.69 5.64
N GLU A 13 4.13 -7.49 5.37
CA GLU A 13 3.52 -7.75 4.06
C GLU A 13 3.99 -6.74 3.01
N HIS A 14 4.40 -5.53 3.43
CA HIS A 14 5.00 -4.52 2.56
C HIS A 14 6.31 -4.94 1.87
N TYR A 15 7.09 -5.86 2.46
CA TYR A 15 8.40 -6.22 1.92
C TYR A 15 8.31 -6.84 0.52
N ALA A 16 7.37 -7.77 0.32
CA ALA A 16 7.14 -8.41 -0.97
C ALA A 16 6.64 -7.38 -2.00
N SER A 17 5.69 -6.53 -1.60
CA SER A 17 5.13 -5.44 -2.41
C SER A 17 6.20 -4.46 -2.88
N LEU A 18 7.13 -4.06 -2.01
CA LEU A 18 8.22 -3.15 -2.35
C LEU A 18 9.21 -3.75 -3.34
N LYS A 19 9.50 -5.05 -3.27
CA LYS A 19 10.38 -5.72 -4.24
C LYS A 19 9.79 -5.64 -5.64
N LEU A 20 8.50 -5.97 -5.79
CA LEU A 20 7.79 -5.85 -7.06
C LEU A 20 7.71 -4.39 -7.54
N ALA A 21 7.35 -3.46 -6.64
CA ALA A 21 7.25 -2.04 -6.93
C ALA A 21 8.56 -1.46 -7.49
N ASN A 22 9.71 -1.83 -6.91
CA ASN A 22 11.02 -1.38 -7.38
C ASN A 22 11.36 -1.93 -8.77
N SER A 23 11.04 -3.20 -9.06
CA SER A 23 11.24 -3.79 -10.38
C SER A 23 10.43 -3.07 -11.46
N LEU A 24 9.16 -2.76 -11.16
CA LEU A 24 8.27 -2.03 -12.07
C LEU A 24 8.68 -0.57 -12.27
N ALA A 25 9.03 0.14 -11.19
CA ALA A 25 9.44 1.53 -11.25
C ALA A 25 10.74 1.73 -12.04
N SER A 26 11.66 0.75 -11.95
CA SER A 26 12.96 0.78 -12.62
C SER A 26 12.91 0.29 -14.07
N ALA A 27 11.83 -0.38 -14.49
CA ALA A 27 11.69 -0.85 -15.86
C ALA A 27 11.60 0.34 -16.84
N PRO A 28 12.33 0.30 -17.97
CA PRO A 28 12.11 1.24 -19.06
C PRO A 28 10.66 1.16 -19.56
N VAL A 29 10.12 2.31 -19.99
CA VAL A 29 8.75 2.36 -20.51
C VAL A 29 8.66 1.44 -21.75
N HIS A 30 7.61 0.62 -21.84
CA HIS A 30 7.40 -0.41 -22.88
C HIS A 30 8.27 -1.68 -22.81
N THR A 31 8.96 -1.94 -21.69
CA THR A 31 9.77 -3.16 -21.52
C THR A 31 9.37 -4.00 -20.31
N ILE A 32 8.14 -3.83 -19.81
CA ILE A 32 7.62 -4.72 -18.78
C ILE A 32 7.38 -6.09 -19.40
N SER A 33 8.20 -7.05 -19.00
CA SER A 33 8.10 -8.45 -19.46
C SER A 33 6.80 -9.10 -19.00
N GLU A 34 6.33 -10.10 -19.75
CA GLU A 34 5.19 -10.94 -19.37
C GLU A 34 5.34 -11.55 -17.97
N SER A 35 6.57 -11.95 -17.60
CA SER A 35 6.87 -12.48 -16.26
C SER A 35 6.58 -11.45 -15.14
N LEU A 36 6.84 -10.17 -15.41
CA LEU A 36 6.59 -9.10 -14.44
C LEU A 36 5.11 -8.74 -14.38
N SER A 37 4.40 -8.73 -15.51
CA SER A 37 2.93 -8.60 -15.54
C SER A 37 2.25 -9.75 -14.78
N GLN A 38 2.75 -10.99 -14.91
CA GLN A 38 2.22 -12.13 -14.17
C GLN A 38 2.48 -12.02 -12.66
N GLN A 39 3.61 -11.45 -12.24
CA GLN A 39 3.84 -11.15 -10.83
C GLN A 39 2.87 -10.09 -10.30
N VAL A 40 2.51 -9.08 -11.10
CA VAL A 40 1.49 -8.10 -10.72
C VAL A 40 0.13 -8.76 -10.51
N LYS A 41 -0.28 -9.69 -11.39
CA LYS A 41 -1.51 -10.48 -11.21
C LYS A 41 -1.56 -11.18 -9.86
N THR A 42 -0.48 -11.89 -9.51
CA THR A 42 -0.39 -12.60 -8.24
C THR A 42 -0.41 -11.63 -7.07
N ALA A 43 0.41 -10.58 -7.13
CA ALA A 43 0.49 -9.57 -6.07
C ALA A 43 -0.83 -8.80 -5.88
N ARG A 44 -1.63 -8.61 -6.94
CA ARG A 44 -2.94 -7.94 -6.83
C ARG A 44 -3.88 -8.67 -5.87
N ILE A 45 -3.84 -10.00 -5.84
CA ILE A 45 -4.70 -10.80 -4.94
C ILE A 45 -4.28 -10.56 -3.49
N GLU A 46 -2.97 -10.61 -3.22
CA GLU A 46 -2.40 -10.38 -1.89
C GLU A 46 -2.63 -8.93 -1.43
N LEU A 47 -2.39 -7.95 -2.30
CA LEU A 47 -2.63 -6.53 -2.04
C LEU A 47 -4.11 -6.24 -1.76
N SER A 48 -5.03 -6.85 -2.51
CA SER A 48 -6.46 -6.66 -2.25
C SER A 48 -6.88 -7.18 -0.88
N ALA A 49 -6.27 -8.27 -0.41
CA ALA A 49 -6.53 -8.80 0.92
C ALA A 49 -5.89 -7.91 2.00
N HIS A 50 -4.67 -7.46 1.77
CA HIS A 50 -3.94 -6.54 2.64
C HIS A 50 -4.69 -5.22 2.85
N PHE A 51 -5.04 -4.53 1.76
CA PHE A 51 -5.80 -3.28 1.81
C PHE A 51 -7.12 -3.44 2.54
N LYS A 52 -7.81 -4.56 2.36
CA LYS A 52 -9.04 -4.85 3.08
C LYS A 52 -8.79 -4.97 4.59
N GLU A 53 -7.74 -5.67 5.01
CA GLU A 53 -7.37 -5.78 6.42
C GLU A 53 -7.04 -4.40 7.01
N GLU A 54 -6.28 -3.56 6.30
CA GLU A 54 -5.97 -2.20 6.74
C GLU A 54 -7.22 -1.32 6.84
N GLU A 55 -8.10 -1.36 5.85
CA GLU A 55 -9.34 -0.59 5.87
C GLU A 55 -10.27 -1.03 7.01
N GLU A 56 -10.41 -2.34 7.25
CA GLU A 56 -11.28 -2.86 8.31
C GLU A 56 -10.71 -2.56 9.71
N THR A 57 -9.38 -2.55 9.86
CA THR A 57 -8.74 -2.41 11.17
C THR A 57 -8.36 -0.97 11.52
N LEU A 58 -7.89 -0.17 10.56
CA LEU A 58 -7.28 1.13 10.81
C LEU A 58 -8.27 2.28 10.62
N ILE A 59 -9.12 2.23 9.59
CA ILE A 59 -10.03 3.35 9.27
C ILE A 59 -10.99 3.69 10.41
N PRO A 60 -11.65 2.73 11.09
CA PRO A 60 -12.55 3.07 12.19
C PRO A 60 -11.85 3.88 13.29
N GLN A 61 -10.58 3.56 13.56
CA GLN A 61 -9.77 4.24 14.57
C GLN A 61 -9.34 5.62 14.09
N LEU A 62 -8.82 5.74 12.85
CA LEU A 62 -8.48 7.03 12.23
C LEU A 62 -9.67 8.00 12.26
N LEU A 63 -10.86 7.51 11.90
CA LEU A 63 -12.09 8.32 11.97
C LEU A 63 -12.44 8.75 13.39
N SER A 64 -12.27 7.86 14.38
CA SER A 64 -12.52 8.19 15.79
C SER A 64 -11.56 9.25 16.33
N TYR A 65 -10.35 9.34 15.79
CA TYR A 65 -9.35 10.36 16.13
C TYR A 65 -9.47 11.65 15.27
N GLY A 66 -10.40 11.70 14.32
CA GLY A 66 -10.58 12.84 13.42
C GLY A 66 -9.58 12.92 12.26
N GLU A 67 -8.84 11.84 12.00
CA GLU A 67 -7.82 11.74 10.94
C GLU A 67 -8.46 11.48 9.55
N PHE A 68 -9.36 12.37 9.14
CA PHE A 68 -10.13 12.22 7.89
C PHE A 68 -9.25 12.30 6.64
N ALA A 69 -8.22 13.15 6.66
CA ALA A 69 -7.31 13.30 5.52
C ALA A 69 -6.50 12.02 5.26
N LEU A 70 -6.00 11.39 6.33
CA LEU A 70 -5.29 10.12 6.26
C LEU A 70 -6.19 8.99 5.78
N THR A 71 -7.41 8.90 6.33
CA THR A 71 -8.43 7.93 5.88
C THR A 71 -8.73 8.08 4.39
N ASN A 72 -8.98 9.30 3.93
CA ASN A 72 -9.31 9.55 2.52
C ASN A 72 -8.16 9.19 1.59
N ARG A 73 -6.92 9.57 1.97
CA ARG A 73 -5.73 9.23 1.19
C ARG A 73 -5.54 7.72 1.06
N LEU A 74 -5.63 6.98 2.17
CA LEU A 74 -5.50 5.52 2.20
C LEU A 74 -6.45 4.86 1.19
N LYS A 75 -7.75 5.17 1.28
CA LYS A 75 -8.77 4.60 0.38
C LYS A 75 -8.56 4.97 -1.08
N ILE A 76 -8.19 6.22 -1.36
CA ILE A 76 -7.96 6.69 -2.73
C ILE A 76 -6.76 5.96 -3.33
N GLU A 77 -5.65 5.87 -2.61
CA GLU A 77 -4.44 5.18 -3.09
C GLU A 77 -4.70 3.68 -3.29
N HIS A 78 -5.43 3.00 -2.38
CA HIS A 78 -5.85 1.60 -2.57
C HIS A 78 -6.63 1.39 -3.87
N GLN A 79 -7.64 2.23 -4.12
CA GLN A 79 -8.45 2.15 -5.34
C GLN A 79 -7.61 2.38 -6.60
N GLN A 80 -6.69 3.35 -6.56
CA GLN A 80 -5.78 3.61 -7.67
C GLN A 80 -4.81 2.45 -7.92
N LEU A 81 -4.27 1.85 -6.87
CA LEU A 81 -3.38 0.68 -6.96
C LEU A 81 -4.09 -0.53 -7.57
N LEU A 82 -5.32 -0.80 -7.14
CA LEU A 82 -6.15 -1.87 -7.71
C LEU A 82 -6.58 -1.56 -9.16
N SER A 83 -6.79 -0.29 -9.51
CA SER A 83 -7.10 0.08 -10.89
C SER A 83 -5.90 -0.12 -11.81
N LEU A 84 -4.72 0.43 -11.44
CA LEU A 84 -3.50 0.36 -12.25
C LEU A 84 -2.98 -1.07 -12.42
N SER A 85 -3.09 -1.91 -11.39
CA SER A 85 -2.71 -3.33 -11.47
C SER A 85 -3.67 -4.19 -12.30
N GLY A 86 -4.79 -3.63 -12.79
CA GLY A 86 -5.80 -4.37 -13.57
C GLY A 86 -5.58 -4.33 -15.07
N ASP A 87 -4.78 -3.39 -15.54
CA ASP A 87 -4.43 -3.25 -16.95
C ASP A 87 -3.02 -3.79 -17.18
N GLU A 88 -2.91 -5.10 -17.24
CA GLU A 88 -1.64 -5.83 -17.26
C GLU A 88 -0.87 -5.73 -18.58
N THR A 89 -1.58 -5.33 -19.64
CA THR A 89 -1.00 -5.11 -20.97
C THR A 89 -0.39 -3.72 -21.10
N ASN A 90 -0.78 -2.82 -20.20
CA ASN A 90 -0.37 -1.43 -20.22
C ASN A 90 0.88 -1.22 -19.37
N SER A 91 2.04 -1.28 -20.04
CA SER A 91 3.33 -1.04 -19.39
C SER A 91 3.41 0.31 -18.66
N ASN A 92 2.69 1.33 -19.12
CA ASN A 92 2.67 2.62 -18.43
C ASN A 92 1.87 2.54 -17.13
N ALA A 93 0.69 1.90 -17.15
CA ALA A 93 -0.10 1.67 -15.94
C ALA A 93 0.67 0.85 -14.90
N LEU A 94 1.36 -0.22 -15.33
CA LEU A 94 2.16 -1.05 -14.44
C LEU A 94 3.38 -0.32 -13.86
N LYS A 95 4.01 0.57 -14.62
CA LYS A 95 5.07 1.45 -14.10
C LYS A 95 4.53 2.45 -13.08
N GLN A 96 3.39 3.07 -13.36
CA GLN A 96 2.70 3.96 -12.43
C GLN A 96 2.27 3.22 -11.16
N PHE A 97 1.78 1.99 -11.27
CA PHE A 97 1.49 1.11 -10.15
C PHE A 97 2.72 0.91 -9.26
N GLY A 98 3.88 0.57 -9.83
CA GLY A 98 5.12 0.42 -9.06
C GLY A 98 5.57 1.70 -8.35
N LEU A 99 5.45 2.85 -9.01
CA LEU A 99 5.76 4.15 -8.40
C LEU A 99 4.80 4.49 -7.26
N LEU A 100 3.50 4.31 -7.48
CA LEU A 100 2.46 4.57 -6.49
C LEU A 100 2.60 3.63 -5.30
N LEU A 101 2.79 2.34 -5.51
CA LEU A 101 2.90 1.34 -4.44
C LEU A 101 4.10 1.64 -3.53
N LYS A 102 5.22 2.09 -4.10
CA LYS A 102 6.39 2.53 -3.33
C LYS A 102 6.11 3.80 -2.52
N ALA A 103 5.37 4.74 -3.07
CA ALA A 103 5.00 5.97 -2.36
C ALA A 103 3.99 5.69 -1.24
N HIS A 104 3.02 4.83 -1.52
CA HIS A 104 1.97 4.38 -0.62
C HIS A 104 2.54 3.69 0.63
N VAL A 105 3.38 2.67 0.46
CA VAL A 105 4.05 1.99 1.59
C VAL A 105 4.88 2.99 2.42
N ARG A 106 5.54 3.97 1.79
CA ARG A 106 6.28 5.00 2.54
C ARG A 106 5.35 5.90 3.36
N PHE A 107 4.18 6.22 2.82
CA PHE A 107 3.14 6.98 3.50
C PHE A 107 2.63 6.21 4.72
N GLU A 108 2.29 4.93 4.56
CA GLU A 108 1.78 4.11 5.66
C GLU A 108 2.81 3.99 6.78
N GLU A 109 4.04 3.62 6.41
CA GLU A 109 5.12 3.38 7.35
C GLU A 109 5.57 4.61 8.13
N ARG A 110 5.55 5.79 7.51
CA ARG A 110 6.14 7.01 8.08
C ARG A 110 5.11 8.00 8.61
N GLU A 111 3.91 8.01 8.04
CA GLU A 111 2.86 8.96 8.39
C GLU A 111 1.70 8.22 9.06
N LEU A 112 1.00 7.33 8.35
CA LEU A 112 -0.24 6.70 8.85
C LEU A 112 -0.02 5.93 10.16
N PHE A 113 0.94 5.00 10.16
CA PHE A 113 1.24 4.15 11.31
C PHE A 113 1.85 4.93 12.47
N THR A 114 2.62 5.99 12.17
CA THR A 114 3.18 6.87 13.20
C THR A 114 2.07 7.63 13.94
N VAL A 115 1.08 8.16 13.21
CA VAL A 115 -0.06 8.88 13.79
C VAL A 115 -0.94 7.95 14.62
N LEU A 116 -1.25 6.76 14.09
CA LEU A 116 -2.03 5.75 14.84
C LEU A 116 -1.34 5.34 16.13
N GLN A 117 -0.03 5.05 16.07
CA GLN A 117 0.75 4.69 17.26
C GLN A 117 0.72 5.81 18.30
N ALA A 118 0.85 7.07 17.89
CA ALA A 118 0.79 8.21 18.80
C ALA A 118 -0.58 8.33 19.50
N HIS A 119 -1.67 8.13 18.77
CA HIS A 119 -3.03 8.12 19.35
C HIS A 119 -3.23 6.96 20.33
N TRP A 120 -2.67 5.77 20.06
CA TRP A 120 -2.73 4.64 20.98
C TRP A 120 -1.92 4.85 22.25
N GLU A 121 -0.78 5.51 22.16
CA GLU A 121 0.06 5.83 23.32
C GLU A 121 -0.50 6.97 24.18
N ALA A 122 -1.27 7.88 23.57
CA ALA A 122 -1.94 8.97 24.27
C ALA A 122 -3.24 8.54 24.98
N GLN A 123 -3.71 7.30 24.76
CA GLN A 123 -4.87 6.76 25.46
C GLN A 123 -4.47 6.31 26.87
N PRO A 124 -5.22 6.74 27.91
CA PRO A 124 -4.95 6.39 29.30
C PRO A 124 -5.24 4.92 29.64
#